data_AF-A0A3L2MRI8-F1
#
_entry.id   AF-A0A3L2MRI8-F1
#
_cell.length_a   1.000
_cell.length_b   1.000
_cell.length_c   1.000
_cell.angle_alpha   90.00
_cell.angle_beta   90.00
_cell.angle_gamma   90.00
#
_symmetry.space_group_name_H-M   'P 1'
#
loop_
_entity.id
_entity.type
_entity.pdbx_description
1 polymer ?
#
loop_
_entity_poly.entity_id
_entity_poly.type
_entity_poly.pdbx_seq_one_letter_code
_entity_poly.pdbx_strand_id
1 'polypeptide(L)' 'TVKSCSTLLDRNIKTVSTQKRSAYRKMAITTDVELIHLMLNEFSISIEIT' A
#
# COMPACT_ATOMS: atom_id res chain seq x y z
N THR A 1 -0.84 -1.61 -8.83
CA THR A 1 -2.03 -0.74 -8.68
C THR A 1 -3.08 -1.43 -7.82
N VAL A 2 -4.13 -0.74 -7.34
CA VAL A 2 -5.22 -1.38 -6.54
C VAL A 2 -5.85 -2.57 -7.28
N LYS A 3 -5.95 -2.50 -8.62
CA LYS A 3 -6.42 -3.59 -9.48
C LYS A 3 -5.48 -4.81 -9.43
N SER A 4 -4.17 -4.61 -9.53
CA SER A 4 -3.19 -5.71 -9.40
C SER A 4 -3.31 -6.39 -8.04
N CYS A 5 -3.43 -5.60 -6.96
CA CYS A 5 -3.60 -6.14 -5.61
C CYS A 5 -4.92 -6.90 -5.44
N SER A 6 -6.02 -6.45 -6.06
CA SER A 6 -7.28 -7.20 -6.02
C SER A 6 -7.19 -8.57 -6.67
N THR A 7 -6.43 -8.69 -7.76
CA THR A 7 -6.20 -9.98 -8.41
C THR A 7 -5.28 -10.87 -7.59
N LEU A 8 -4.16 -10.33 -7.10
CA LEU A 8 -3.18 -11.10 -6.31
C LEU A 8 -3.76 -11.62 -4.98
N LEU A 9 -4.65 -10.83 -4.36
CA LEU A 9 -5.26 -11.17 -3.07
C LEU A 9 -6.59 -11.90 -3.20
N ASP A 10 -7.09 -12.12 -4.42
CA ASP A 10 -8.44 -12.60 -4.72
C ASP A 10 -9.52 -11.86 -3.89
N ARG A 11 -9.50 -10.52 -3.96
CA ARG A 11 -10.40 -9.65 -3.20
C ARG A 11 -11.07 -8.63 -4.10
N ASN A 12 -12.28 -8.21 -3.71
CA ASN A 12 -12.98 -7.14 -4.41
C ASN A 12 -12.16 -5.84 -4.42
N ILE A 13 -12.05 -5.20 -5.58
CA ILE A 13 -11.28 -3.96 -5.78
C ILE A 13 -11.69 -2.82 -4.84
N LYS A 14 -12.98 -2.69 -4.51
CA LYS A 14 -13.48 -1.67 -3.57
C LYS A 14 -13.03 -1.96 -2.14
N THR A 15 -12.92 -3.24 -1.78
CA THR A 15 -12.41 -3.66 -0.47
C THR A 15 -10.93 -3.28 -0.34
N VAL A 16 -10.10 -3.62 -1.33
CA VAL A 16 -8.67 -3.25 -1.35
C VAL A 16 -8.50 -1.73 -1.31
N SER A 17 -9.28 -0.98 -2.08
CA SER A 17 -9.26 0.49 -2.07
C SER A 17 -9.59 1.07 -0.69
N THR A 18 -10.64 0.55 -0.04
CA THR A 18 -11.05 0.98 1.30
C THR A 18 -9.99 0.65 2.36
N GLN A 19 -9.41 -0.55 2.28
CA GLN A 19 -8.33 -0.98 3.17
C GLN A 19 -7.08 -0.11 3.02
N LYS A 20 -6.65 0.19 1.77
CA LYS A 20 -5.55 1.12 1.48
C LYS A 20 -5.79 2.48 2.16
N ARG A 21 -6.98 3.08 1.98
CA ARG A 21 -7.34 4.37 2.60
C ARG A 21 -7.41 4.30 4.13
N SER A 22 -7.83 3.17 4.70
CA SER A 22 -7.84 2.96 6.15
C SER A 22 -6.41 2.88 6.70
N ALA A 23 -5.51 2.15 6.02
CA ALA A 23 -4.11 2.08 6.40
C ALA A 23 -3.44 3.46 6.38
N TYR A 24 -3.68 4.25 5.32
CA TYR A 24 -3.14 5.61 5.19
C TYR A 24 -3.51 6.49 6.38
N ARG A 25 -4.80 6.48 6.77
CA ARG A 25 -5.26 7.21 7.96
C ARG A 25 -4.64 6.72 9.26
N LYS A 26 -4.48 5.41 9.44
CA LYS A 26 -3.86 4.84 10.66
C LYS A 26 -2.38 5.17 10.77
N MET A 27 -1.71 5.35 9.64
CA MET A 27 -0.27 5.64 9.56
C MET A 27 0.02 7.13 9.40
N ALA A 28 -1.01 7.99 9.47
CA ALA A 28 -0.92 9.43 9.22
C ALA A 28 -0.23 9.79 7.87
N ILE A 29 -0.47 8.98 6.84
CA ILE A 29 0.04 9.15 5.48
C ILE A 29 -1.08 9.59 4.54
N THR A 30 -0.76 10.40 3.55
CA THR A 30 -1.68 10.93 2.53
C THR A 30 -1.36 10.45 1.12
N THR A 31 -0.09 10.11 0.83
CA THR A 31 0.36 9.72 -0.52
C THR A 31 1.06 8.37 -0.58
N ASP A 32 1.08 7.77 -1.77
CA ASP A 32 1.83 6.53 -2.02
C ASP A 32 3.35 6.74 -1.86
N VAL A 33 3.84 7.96 -2.11
CA VAL A 33 5.27 8.32 -1.96
C VAL A 33 5.70 8.33 -0.50
N GLU A 34 4.87 8.88 0.39
CA GLU A 34 5.09 8.86 1.84
C GLU A 34 5.08 7.42 2.38
N LEU A 35 4.17 6.57 1.88
CA LEU A 35 4.17 5.15 2.23
C LEU A 35 5.48 4.46 1.82
N ILE A 36 5.96 4.72 0.60
CA ILE A 36 7.23 4.12 0.11
C ILE A 36 8.41 4.59 0.97
N HIS A 37 8.50 5.88 1.29
CA HIS A 37 9.55 6.41 2.18
C HIS A 37 9.52 5.73 3.55
N LEU A 38 8.33 5.60 4.14
CA LEU A 38 8.17 4.93 5.43
C LEU A 38 8.63 3.46 5.37
N MET A 39 8.25 2.73 4.33
CA MET A 39 8.61 1.32 4.16
C MET A 39 10.12 1.09 3.95
N LEU A 40 10.77 1.99 3.21
CA LEU A 40 12.21 1.91 2.97
C LEU A 40 13.03 2.28 4.22
N ASN A 41 12.59 3.30 4.97
CA ASN A 41 13.36 3.85 6.08
C ASN A 41 13.11 3.15 7.41
N GLU A 42 11.84 2.89 7.74
CA GLU A 42 11.46 2.36 9.07
C GLU A 42 11.34 0.84 9.09
N PHE A 43 10.98 0.23 7.95
CA PHE A 43 10.70 -1.21 7.88
C PHE A 43 11.80 -2.01 7.16
N SER A 44 12.88 -1.34 6.71
CA SER A 44 14.01 -1.95 5.99
C SER A 44 13.59 -2.93 4.88
N ILE A 45 12.51 -2.61 4.17
CA ILE A 45 12.01 -3.48 3.11
C ILE A 45 12.82 -3.20 1.85
N SER A 46 13.59 -4.19 1.39
CA SER A 46 14.27 -4.10 0.10
C SER A 46 13.25 -4.27 -1.02
N ILE A 47 13.00 -3.20 -1.79
CA ILE A 47 12.13 -3.26 -2.96
C ILE A 47 13.00 -3.64 -4.16
N GLU A 48 13.01 -4.92 -4.53
CA GLU A 48 13.51 -5.31 -5.86
C GLU A 48 12.52 -4.80 -6.92
N ILE A 49 12.90 -3.74 -7.62
CA ILE A 49 12.19 -3.25 -8.79
C ILE A 49 12.80 -3.98 -9.99
N THR A 50 12.19 -5.10 -10.40
CA THR A 50 12.50 -5.78 -11.67
C THR A 50 11.37 -5.54 -12.66
#